data_AF-A0AAW8LNT5-F1
#
_entry.id   AF-A0AAW8LNT5-F1
#
_cell.length_a   1.000
_cell.length_b   1.000
_cell.length_c   1.000
_cell.angle_alpha   90.00
_cell.angle_beta   90.00
_cell.angle_gamma   90.00
#
_symmetry.space_group_name_H-M   'P 1'
#
loop_
_entity.id
_entity.type
_entity.pdbx_description
1 polymer ?
#
loop_
_entity_poly.entity_id
_entity_poly.type
_entity_poly.pdbx_seq_one_letter_code
_entity_poly.pdbx_strand_id
1 'polypeptide(L)'
;MAKFKNHKGQMARIQAQGRSVDAELAFFLNDEFRQFYKKGDMSVRNCWLYMVFMDQRLNTWSNSHHYSLDRMVDFYRNLGFKPELIPIEQAPEPE
;
A
#
# COMPACT_ATOMS: atom_id res chain seq x y z
N MET A 1 6.73 -20.82 4.92
CA MET A 1 5.71 -19.81 4.53
C MET A 1 5.73 -18.67 5.55
N ALA A 2 6.30 -17.52 5.23
CA ALA A 2 6.21 -16.35 6.09
C ALA A 2 4.87 -15.65 5.83
N LYS A 3 3.86 -15.96 6.67
CA LYS A 3 2.64 -15.16 6.76
C LYS A 3 2.96 -13.94 7.62
N PHE A 4 2.74 -12.74 7.10
CA PHE A 4 2.89 -11.49 7.87
C PHE A 4 1.74 -11.41 8.88
N LYS A 5 1.87 -12.14 10.00
CA LYS A 5 0.98 -12.01 11.16
C LYS A 5 1.60 -10.99 12.10
N ASN A 6 0.88 -9.91 12.39
CA ASN A 6 1.26 -8.72 13.18
C ASN A 6 2.06 -7.63 12.45
N HIS A 7 1.36 -6.58 12.03
CA HIS A 7 1.95 -5.36 11.49
C HIS A 7 2.88 -4.65 12.50
N LYS A 8 2.61 -4.68 13.82
CA LYS A 8 3.44 -3.96 14.83
C LYS A 8 4.93 -4.30 14.81
N GLY A 9 5.31 -5.56 14.57
CA GLY A 9 6.72 -5.98 14.50
C GLY A 9 7.37 -5.76 13.14
N GLN A 10 6.57 -5.50 12.09
CA GLN A 10 7.01 -5.50 10.69
C GLN A 10 6.83 -4.13 10.03
N MET A 11 6.18 -3.17 10.70
CA MET A 11 5.98 -1.80 10.20
C MET A 11 7.29 -1.12 9.83
N ALA A 12 8.37 -1.28 10.61
CA ALA A 12 9.66 -0.68 10.28
C ALA A 12 10.20 -1.18 8.93
N ARG A 13 10.02 -2.47 8.64
CA ARG A 13 10.43 -3.07 7.35
C ARG A 13 9.52 -2.59 6.22
N ILE A 14 8.21 -2.53 6.44
CA ILE A 14 7.23 -2.05 5.46
C ILE A 14 7.48 -0.57 5.14
N GLN A 15 7.80 0.26 6.15
CA GLN A 15 8.19 1.65 5.98
C GLN A 15 9.47 1.80 5.15
N ALA A 16 10.53 1.07 5.51
CA ALA A 16 11.79 1.09 4.77
C ALA A 16 11.60 0.64 3.31
N GLN A 17 10.79 -0.41 3.10
CA GLN A 17 10.50 -0.95 1.79
C GLN A 17 9.62 -0.01 0.97
N GLY A 18 8.60 0.60 1.58
CA GLY A 18 7.76 1.62 0.96
C GLY A 18 8.58 2.81 0.49
N ARG A 19 9.48 3.33 1.32
CA ARG A 19 10.44 4.38 0.94
C ARG A 19 11.30 3.98 -0.25
N SER A 20 11.83 2.75 -0.25
CA SER A 20 12.71 2.27 -1.33
C SER A 20 12.05 2.21 -2.71
N VAL A 21 10.71 2.18 -2.75
CA VAL A 21 9.93 2.14 -4.00
C VAL A 21 9.08 3.38 -4.23
N ASP A 22 9.28 4.44 -3.42
CA ASP A 22 8.54 5.69 -3.52
C ASP A 22 7.01 5.47 -3.34
N ALA A 23 6.64 4.64 -2.36
CA ALA A 23 5.25 4.44 -1.97
C ALA A 23 4.78 5.56 -1.04
N GLU A 24 3.51 5.98 -1.17
CA GLU A 24 2.87 6.93 -0.25
C GLU A 24 2.06 6.23 0.85
N LEU A 25 1.46 5.08 0.54
CA LEU A 25 0.59 4.36 1.45
C LEU A 25 0.88 2.86 1.41
N ALA A 26 0.79 2.19 2.55
CA ALA A 26 0.73 0.74 2.68
C ALA A 26 -0.71 0.30 2.98
N PHE A 27 -1.21 -0.68 2.24
CA PHE A 27 -2.52 -1.25 2.45
C PHE A 27 -2.46 -2.58 3.17
N PHE A 28 -3.27 -2.67 4.23
CA PHE A 28 -3.46 -3.86 5.04
C PHE A 28 -4.91 -4.29 4.99
N LEU A 29 -5.11 -5.61 5.02
CA LEU A 29 -6.43 -6.22 5.11
C LEU A 29 -6.39 -7.32 6.16
N ASN A 30 -7.14 -7.14 7.26
CA ASN A 30 -7.10 -8.02 8.44
C ASN A 30 -5.68 -8.18 9.00
N ASP A 31 -5.00 -7.05 9.25
CA ASP A 31 -3.62 -7.00 9.78
C ASP A 31 -2.53 -7.60 8.86
N GLU A 32 -2.90 -8.10 7.67
CA GLU A 32 -1.96 -8.62 6.67
C GLU A 32 -1.65 -7.55 5.62
N PHE A 33 -0.36 -7.29 5.40
CA PHE A 33 0.09 -6.41 4.33
C PHE A 33 -0.27 -7.00 2.95
N ARG A 34 -0.79 -6.16 2.06
CA ARG A 34 -1.19 -6.56 0.70
C ARG A 34 -0.35 -5.90 -0.38
N GLN A 35 -0.29 -4.57 -0.34
CA GLN A 35 0.33 -3.79 -1.42
C GLN A 35 0.64 -2.37 -0.97
N PHE A 36 1.53 -1.72 -1.72
CA PHE A 36 1.76 -0.30 -1.64
C PHE A 36 0.91 0.46 -2.65
N TYR A 37 0.66 1.73 -2.36
CA TYR A 37 0.03 2.69 -3.25
C TYR A 37 0.89 3.96 -3.34
N LYS A 38 0.85 4.60 -4.52
CA LYS A 38 1.31 5.98 -4.72
C LYS A 38 0.42 6.67 -5.74
N LYS A 39 0.43 8.00 -5.75
CA LYS A 39 -0.29 8.75 -6.77
C LYS A 39 0.36 8.52 -8.13
N GLY A 40 -0.48 8.20 -9.10
CA GLY A 40 -0.13 8.26 -10.52
C GLY A 40 -0.34 9.66 -11.07
N ASP A 41 0.09 9.87 -12.31
CA ASP A 41 -0.21 11.10 -13.04
C ASP A 41 -1.72 11.18 -13.33
N MET A 42 -2.30 12.39 -13.17
CA MET A 42 -3.70 12.70 -13.47
C MET A 42 -4.07 12.47 -14.94
N SER A 43 -3.09 12.37 -15.83
CA SER A 43 -3.29 11.99 -17.24
C SER A 43 -3.81 10.54 -17.40
N VAL A 44 -3.68 9.71 -16.37
CA VAL A 44 -4.11 8.30 -16.39
C VAL A 44 -5.47 8.18 -15.70
N ARG A 45 -6.44 7.54 -16.37
CA ARG A 45 -7.84 7.35 -15.90
C ARG A 45 -7.97 6.79 -14.46
N ASN A 46 -6.90 6.23 -13.91
CA ASN A 46 -6.84 5.73 -12.55
C ASN A 46 -5.64 6.33 -11.81
N CYS A 47 -5.91 7.35 -11.00
CA CYS A 47 -4.93 8.24 -10.38
C CYS A 47 -4.04 7.59 -9.30
N TRP A 48 -4.22 6.30 -9.02
CA TRP A 48 -3.40 5.56 -8.06
C TRP A 48 -2.66 4.44 -8.78
N LEU A 49 -1.38 4.32 -8.50
CA LEU A 49 -0.58 3.15 -8.83
C LEU A 49 -0.55 2.22 -7.62
N TYR A 50 -0.52 0.92 -7.86
CA TYR A 50 -0.34 -0.08 -6.82
C TYR A 50 0.84 -0.99 -7.13
N MET A 51 1.47 -1.50 -6.07
CA MET A 51 2.57 -2.46 -6.15
C MET A 51 2.30 -3.59 -5.17
N VAL A 52 1.99 -4.76 -5.68
CA VAL A 52 1.67 -5.94 -4.86
C VAL A 52 2.95 -6.58 -4.36
N PHE A 53 2.88 -7.07 -3.13
CA PHE A 53 3.88 -7.97 -2.60
C PHE A 53 3.44 -9.42 -2.83
N MET A 54 3.97 -10.04 -3.88
CA MET A 54 3.75 -11.47 -4.18
C MET A 54 5.07 -12.22 -4.08
N ASP A 55 5.04 -13.44 -3.55
CA ASP A 55 6.21 -14.34 -3.50
C ASP A 55 7.47 -13.72 -2.90
N GLN A 56 7.30 -12.91 -1.85
CA GLN A 56 8.37 -12.19 -1.15
C GLN A 56 9.09 -11.12 -1.97
N ARG A 57 8.53 -10.73 -3.13
CA ARG A 57 9.08 -9.70 -4.00
C ARG A 57 8.05 -8.62 -4.27
N LEU A 58 8.56 -7.40 -4.43
CA LEU A 58 7.76 -6.33 -5.00
C LEU A 58 7.74 -6.48 -6.51
N ASN A 59 6.54 -6.44 -7.06
CA ASN A 59 6.35 -6.37 -8.49
C ASN A 59 6.56 -4.94 -9.00
N THR A 60 6.29 -4.70 -10.28
CA THR A 60 6.28 -3.37 -10.87
C THR A 60 5.02 -2.60 -10.50
N TRP A 61 5.10 -1.27 -10.49
CA TRP A 61 3.93 -0.40 -10.38
C TRP A 61 2.93 -0.69 -11.50
N SER A 62 1.66 -0.81 -11.13
CA SER A 62 0.55 -1.04 -12.05
C SER A 62 -0.56 -0.04 -11.80
N ASN A 63 -1.34 0.31 -12.83
CA ASN A 63 -2.47 1.21 -12.68
C ASN A 63 -3.52 0.55 -11.79
N SER A 64 -3.88 1.18 -10.68
CA SER A 64 -5.05 0.77 -9.91
C SER A 64 -6.30 0.93 -10.78
N HIS A 65 -7.41 0.31 -10.42
CA HIS A 65 -8.73 0.66 -10.98
C HIS A 65 -9.51 1.57 -10.02
N HIS A 66 -8.85 2.03 -8.95
CA HIS A 66 -9.44 2.87 -7.93
C HIS A 66 -9.09 4.33 -8.16
N TYR A 67 -10.11 5.14 -8.41
CA TYR A 67 -9.98 6.60 -8.45
C TYR A 67 -9.83 7.20 -7.05
N SER A 68 -10.47 6.56 -6.05
CA SER A 68 -10.38 6.90 -4.63
C SER A 68 -10.10 5.62 -3.85
N LEU A 69 -9.05 5.64 -3.04
CA LEU A 69 -8.74 4.55 -2.12
C LEU A 69 -9.76 4.44 -0.99
N ASP A 70 -10.45 5.53 -0.63
CA ASP A 70 -11.52 5.51 0.37
C ASP A 70 -12.66 4.58 -0.05
N ARG A 71 -13.06 4.62 -1.33
CA ARG A 71 -14.07 3.69 -1.86
C ARG A 71 -13.63 2.23 -1.79
N MET A 72 -12.34 1.97 -1.98
CA MET A 72 -11.78 0.62 -1.84
C MET A 72 -11.79 0.17 -0.37
N VAL A 73 -11.43 1.06 0.55
CA VAL A 73 -11.52 0.81 2.00
C VAL A 73 -12.97 0.53 2.41
N ASP A 74 -13.93 1.33 1.97
CA ASP A 74 -15.35 1.12 2.29
C ASP A 74 -15.88 -0.20 1.71
N PHE A 75 -15.49 -0.56 0.49
CA PHE A 75 -15.84 -1.85 -0.10
C PHE A 75 -15.41 -3.03 0.78
N TYR A 76 -14.13 -3.07 1.20
CA TYR A 76 -13.65 -4.15 2.06
C TYR A 76 -14.26 -4.13 3.46
N ARG A 77 -14.50 -2.94 4.02
CA ARG A 77 -15.17 -2.80 5.32
C ARG A 77 -16.59 -3.36 5.28
N ASN A 78 -17.34 -3.08 4.21
CA ASN A 78 -18.70 -3.58 4.02
C ASN A 78 -18.77 -5.10 3.85
N LEU A 79 -17.67 -5.73 3.41
CA LEU A 79 -17.53 -7.20 3.35
C LEU A 79 -17.11 -7.83 4.69
N GLY A 80 -16.97 -7.03 5.76
CA GLY A 80 -16.59 -7.51 7.09
C GLY A 80 -15.09 -7.64 7.33
N PHE A 81 -14.25 -7.12 6.41
CA PHE A 81 -12.81 -7.05 6.61
C PHE A 81 -12.41 -5.80 7.41
N LYS A 82 -11.14 -5.78 7.86
CA LYS A 82 -10.48 -4.61 8.47
C LYS A 82 -9.44 -4.04 7.51
N PRO A 83 -9.86 -3.16 6.56
CA PRO A 83 -8.95 -2.46 5.68
C PRO A 83 -8.30 -1.28 6.39
N GLU A 84 -6.98 -1.14 6.23
CA GLU A 84 -6.21 -0.02 6.77
C GLU A 84 -5.24 0.52 5.72
N LEU A 85 -5.17 1.84 5.61
CA LEU A 85 -4.16 2.55 4.83
C LEU A 85 -3.24 3.27 5.80
N ILE A 86 -1.96 2.87 5.81
CA ILE A 86 -0.95 3.45 6.68
C ILE A 86 -0.01 4.31 5.84
N PRO A 87 0.20 5.59 6.16
CA PRO A 87 1.15 6.44 5.47
C PRO A 87 2.59 5.90 5.55
N ILE A 88 3.29 5.99 4.43
CA ILE A 88 4.75 5.79 4.41
C ILE A 88 5.40 7.13 4.73
N GLU A 89 6.17 7.16 5.83
CA GLU A 89 6.91 8.34 6.23
C GLU A 89 8.09 8.52 5.27
N GLN A 90 7.99 9.54 4.41
CA GLN A 90 9.09 9.98 3.58
C GLN A 90 10.16 10.62 4.46
N ALA A 91 11.43 10.34 4.18
CA ALA A 91 12.51 11.07 4.82
C ALA A 91 12.39 12.55 4.41
N PRO A 92 12.67 13.52 5.30
CA PRO A 92 12.74 14.92 4.90
C PRO A 92 13.77 15.04 3.78
N GLU A 93 13.39 15.66 2.66
CA GLU A 93 14.34 16.00 1.60
C GLU A 93 15.43 16.90 2.22
N PRO A 94 16.72 16.61 1.98
CA PRO A 94 17.76 17.55 2.33
C PRO A 94 17.61 18.80 1.43
N GLU A 95 17.42 19.96 2.07
CA GLU A 95 17.45 21.28 1.43
C GLU A 95 18.77 21.57 0.70
#